data_AF-A0A9E3I1V5-F1
#
_entry.id   AF-A0A9E3I1V5-F1
#
_cell.length_a   1.000
_cell.length_b   1.000
_cell.length_c   1.000
_cell.angle_alpha   90.00
_cell.angle_beta   90.00
_cell.angle_gamma   90.00
#
_symmetry.space_group_name_H-M   'P 1'
#
loop_
_entity.id
_entity.type
_entity.pdbx_description
1 polymer ?
#
loop_
_entity_poly.entity_id
_entity_poly.type
_entity_poly.pdbx_seq_one_letter_code
_entity_poly.pdbx_strand_id
1 'polypeptide(L)'
;MPTNTETTRDAMAAQMSKQGKWFADIPNPKIRFLGIRHWGDIGPLTVYNSRRKKSVIYAKAPPKCVASLGQIRNRHLFRCAGIAWGILTQREKADWERAVKKLSLGITGYNLWTFTIHKKNLQIARAVEAASGIPLKMPDVGP
;
A
#
# COMPACT_ATOMS: atom_id res chain seq x y z
N MET A 1 16.87 -22.94 -1.79
CA MET A 1 15.91 -23.84 -1.09
C MET A 1 14.65 -23.06 -0.78
N PRO A 2 13.43 -23.60 -1.02
CA PRO A 2 12.20 -22.93 -0.62
C PRO A 2 12.15 -22.76 0.91
N THR A 3 11.73 -21.58 1.37
CA THR A 3 11.49 -21.33 2.79
C THR A 3 10.19 -22.01 3.24
N ASN A 4 10.10 -22.46 4.50
CA ASN A 4 8.96 -23.23 5.04
C ASN A 4 7.59 -22.56 4.82
N THR A 5 7.54 -21.22 4.77
CA THR A 5 6.33 -20.45 4.48
C THR A 5 5.83 -20.60 3.04
N GLU A 6 6.70 -20.88 2.07
CA GLU A 6 6.36 -20.99 0.65
C GLU A 6 5.79 -22.37 0.31
N THR A 7 6.40 -23.44 0.83
CA THR A 7 5.90 -24.81 0.70
C THR A 7 4.48 -24.94 1.24
N THR A 8 4.17 -24.20 2.30
CA THR A 8 2.84 -24.16 2.92
C THR A 8 1.80 -23.50 2.00
N ARG A 9 2.18 -22.49 1.20
CA ARG A 9 1.26 -21.77 0.29
C ARG A 9 0.89 -22.60 -0.94
N ASP A 10 1.87 -23.28 -1.55
CA ASP A 10 1.61 -24.17 -2.68
C ASP A 10 0.80 -25.41 -2.24
N ALA A 11 1.04 -25.92 -1.02
CA ALA A 11 0.23 -26.98 -0.44
C ALA A 11 -1.22 -26.54 -0.14
N MET A 12 -1.43 -25.32 0.38
CA MET A 12 -2.77 -24.75 0.55
C MET A 12 -3.46 -24.54 -0.81
N ALA A 13 -2.75 -24.09 -1.84
CA ALA A 13 -3.30 -23.96 -3.19
C ALA A 13 -3.76 -25.32 -3.73
N ALA A 14 -2.96 -26.37 -3.55
CA ALA A 14 -3.33 -27.74 -3.93
C ALA A 14 -4.51 -28.29 -3.11
N GLN A 15 -4.55 -28.03 -1.79
CA GLN A 15 -5.63 -28.48 -0.92
C GLN A 15 -6.95 -27.76 -1.23
N MET A 16 -6.93 -26.46 -1.44
CA MET A 16 -8.14 -25.69 -1.78
C MET A 16 -8.62 -26.01 -3.20
N SER A 17 -7.72 -26.34 -4.14
CA SER A 17 -8.08 -26.81 -5.48
C SER A 17 -8.86 -28.13 -5.43
N LYS A 18 -8.48 -29.05 -4.52
CA LYS A 18 -9.24 -30.29 -4.27
C LYS A 18 -10.62 -30.05 -3.64
N GLN A 19 -10.85 -28.92 -2.98
CA GLN A 19 -12.11 -28.60 -2.31
C GLN A 19 -13.16 -27.93 -3.22
N GLY A 20 -12.89 -27.77 -4.52
CA GLY A 20 -13.81 -27.09 -5.44
C GLY A 20 -14.03 -25.60 -5.12
N LYS A 21 -13.25 -25.04 -4.18
CA LYS A 21 -13.29 -23.61 -3.82
C LYS A 21 -12.51 -22.83 -4.86
N TRP A 22 -13.22 -22.42 -5.92
CA TRP A 22 -12.89 -21.40 -6.92
C TRP A 22 -11.41 -20.97 -6.99
N PHE A 23 -10.59 -21.82 -7.61
CA PHE A 23 -9.43 -21.34 -8.36
C PHE A 23 -9.97 -21.02 -9.73
N ALA A 24 -10.32 -19.78 -9.94
CA ALA A 24 -10.28 -19.33 -11.31
C ALA A 24 -8.77 -19.26 -11.63
N ASP A 25 -8.24 -20.34 -12.22
CA ASP A 25 -7.15 -20.23 -13.20
C ASP A 25 -7.74 -19.30 -14.26
N ILE A 26 -7.77 -17.99 -14.00
CA ILE A 26 -8.19 -17.04 -15.00
C ILE A 26 -6.93 -16.84 -15.82
N PRO A 27 -6.84 -17.37 -17.05
CA PRO A 27 -6.02 -16.73 -18.04
C PRO A 27 -6.68 -15.36 -18.26
N ASN A 28 -6.44 -14.39 -17.37
CA ASN A 28 -6.95 -13.05 -17.55
C ASN A 28 -5.87 -12.23 -18.23
N PRO A 29 -5.85 -12.14 -19.57
CA PRO A 29 -4.95 -11.24 -20.26
C PRO A 29 -5.15 -9.79 -19.79
N LYS A 30 -6.32 -9.42 -19.23
CA LYS A 30 -6.61 -8.05 -18.78
C LYS A 30 -5.86 -7.63 -17.50
N ILE A 31 -5.57 -8.55 -16.57
CA ILE A 31 -4.74 -8.22 -15.39
C ILE A 31 -3.24 -8.24 -15.75
N ARG A 32 -2.87 -9.04 -16.76
CA ARG A 32 -1.51 -9.08 -17.32
C ARG A 32 -1.23 -7.89 -18.26
N PHE A 33 -2.27 -7.24 -18.78
CA PHE A 33 -2.19 -6.16 -19.78
C PHE A 33 -1.35 -4.97 -19.33
N LEU A 34 -1.23 -4.73 -18.02
CA LEU A 34 -0.43 -3.63 -17.49
C LEU A 34 1.05 -3.99 -17.24
N GLY A 35 1.48 -5.24 -17.45
CA GLY A 35 2.84 -5.67 -17.12
C GLY A 35 3.18 -5.62 -15.61
N ILE A 36 2.20 -5.33 -14.75
CA ILE A 36 2.38 -5.17 -13.31
C ILE A 36 2.33 -6.55 -12.64
N ARG A 37 3.41 -6.90 -11.92
CA ARG A 37 3.47 -8.09 -11.08
C ARG A 37 2.69 -7.84 -9.79
N HIS A 38 1.38 -8.02 -9.82
CA HIS A 38 0.51 -7.83 -8.66
C HIS A 38 0.79 -8.90 -7.58
N TRP A 39 1.21 -8.46 -6.41
CA TRP A 39 1.37 -9.26 -5.20
C TRP A 39 0.67 -8.54 -4.04
N GLY A 40 -0.24 -9.22 -3.35
CA GLY A 40 -0.94 -8.71 -2.18
C GLY A 40 -2.45 -8.69 -2.32
N ASP A 41 -3.10 -7.86 -1.50
CA ASP A 41 -4.56 -7.78 -1.43
C ASP A 41 -5.10 -6.67 -2.34
N ILE A 42 -6.09 -7.02 -3.16
CA ILE A 42 -6.87 -6.09 -4.00
C ILE A 42 -8.33 -6.22 -3.54
N GLY A 43 -8.73 -5.35 -2.61
CA GLY A 43 -10.08 -5.37 -2.02
C GLY A 43 -10.38 -6.71 -1.34
N PRO A 44 -11.44 -7.45 -1.76
CA PRO A 44 -11.79 -8.75 -1.20
C PRO A 44 -10.98 -9.91 -1.78
N LEU A 45 -9.99 -9.65 -2.63
CA LEU A 45 -9.18 -10.68 -3.28
C LEU A 45 -7.71 -10.57 -2.84
N THR A 46 -7.03 -11.69 -2.73
CA THR A 46 -5.57 -11.76 -2.61
C THR A 46 -5.00 -12.36 -3.89
N VAL A 47 -4.01 -11.68 -4.46
CA VAL A 47 -3.32 -12.06 -5.70
C VAL A 47 -1.85 -12.34 -5.40
N TYR A 48 -1.34 -13.46 -5.88
CA TYR A 48 0.10 -13.72 -5.90
C TYR A 48 0.48 -14.49 -7.16
N ASN A 49 1.75 -14.40 -7.55
CA ASN A 49 2.26 -15.18 -8.68
C ASN A 49 2.90 -16.47 -8.17
N SER A 50 2.36 -17.62 -8.57
CA SER A 50 2.95 -18.93 -8.30
C SER A 50 4.27 -19.10 -9.08
N ARG A 51 5.17 -19.95 -8.57
CA ARG A 51 6.41 -20.34 -9.27
C ARG A 51 6.17 -20.97 -10.64
N ARG A 52 4.97 -21.55 -10.86
CA ARG A 52 4.52 -22.07 -12.16
C ARG A 52 4.14 -20.96 -13.16
N LYS A 53 4.53 -19.70 -12.90
CA LYS A 53 4.24 -18.51 -13.71
C LYS A 53 2.74 -18.24 -13.90
N LYS A 54 1.88 -18.75 -13.02
CA LYS A 54 0.44 -18.50 -12.98
C LYS A 54 0.10 -17.49 -11.89
N SER A 55 -0.81 -16.57 -12.16
CA SER A 55 -1.40 -15.70 -11.14
C SER A 55 -2.50 -16.47 -10.41
N VAL A 56 -2.38 -16.56 -9.09
CA VAL A 56 -3.40 -17.17 -8.23
C VAL A 56 -4.19 -16.04 -7.57
N ILE A 57 -5.51 -16.09 -7.72
CA ILE A 57 -6.45 -15.15 -7.13
C ILE A 57 -7.38 -15.95 -6.23
N TYR A 58 -7.51 -15.56 -4.98
CA TYR A 58 -8.44 -16.16 -4.04
C TYR A 58 -9.13 -15.10 -3.19
N ALA A 59 -10.30 -15.43 -2.63
CA ALA A 59 -10.96 -14.56 -1.67
C ALA A 59 -10.02 -14.29 -0.49
N LYS A 60 -9.85 -13.03 -0.14
CA LYS A 60 -8.97 -12.59 0.94
C LYS A 60 -9.26 -13.40 2.20
N ALA A 61 -8.29 -14.20 2.60
CA ALA A 61 -8.44 -15.04 3.78
C ALA A 61 -8.56 -14.13 5.02
N PRO A 62 -9.43 -14.48 5.98
CA PRO A 62 -9.45 -13.77 7.25
C PRO A 62 -8.06 -13.87 7.92
N PRO A 63 -7.59 -12.81 8.59
CA PRO A 63 -6.32 -12.83 9.28
C PRO A 63 -6.32 -13.95 10.33
N LYS A 64 -5.25 -14.75 10.37
CA LYS A 64 -5.14 -15.90 11.29
C LYS A 64 -5.07 -15.49 12.76
N CYS A 65 -4.60 -14.28 13.03
CA CYS A 65 -4.45 -13.72 14.36
C CYS A 65 -5.06 -12.32 14.39
N VAL A 66 -5.54 -11.92 15.57
CA VAL A 66 -5.94 -10.53 15.82
C VAL A 66 -4.77 -9.58 15.56
N ALA A 67 -5.08 -8.36 15.11
CA ALA A 67 -4.04 -7.35 14.90
C ALA A 67 -3.42 -6.96 16.25
N SER A 68 -2.10 -6.84 16.30
CA SER A 68 -1.42 -6.29 17.49
C SER A 68 -1.81 -4.85 17.74
N LEU A 69 -1.66 -4.37 18.97
CA LEU A 69 -1.93 -2.96 19.32
C LEU A 69 -1.13 -1.98 18.43
N GLY A 70 0.12 -2.30 18.12
CA GLY A 70 0.93 -1.51 17.20
C GLY A 70 0.36 -1.46 15.77
N GLN A 71 -0.17 -2.58 15.27
CA GLN A 71 -0.84 -2.61 13.96
C GLN A 71 -2.15 -1.83 13.96
N ILE A 72 -2.94 -1.93 15.03
CA ILE A 72 -4.19 -1.16 15.18
C ILE A 72 -3.87 0.34 15.18
N ARG A 73 -2.88 0.77 15.99
CA ARG A 73 -2.40 2.15 16.02
C ARG A 73 -1.93 2.63 14.65
N ASN A 74 -1.10 1.85 13.95
CA ASN A 74 -0.61 2.22 12.63
C ASN A 74 -1.75 2.35 11.61
N ARG A 75 -2.71 1.43 11.60
CA ARG A 75 -3.91 1.52 10.73
C ARG A 75 -4.73 2.76 11.03
N HIS A 76 -4.89 3.10 12.31
CA HIS A 76 -5.57 4.31 12.73
C HIS A 76 -4.84 5.55 12.23
N LEU A 77 -3.52 5.65 12.42
CA LEU A 77 -2.72 6.77 11.92
C LEU A 77 -2.79 6.93 10.39
N PHE A 78 -2.70 5.81 9.65
CA PHE A 78 -2.87 5.84 8.19
C PHE A 78 -4.26 6.34 7.77
N ARG A 79 -5.32 5.92 8.47
CA ARG A 79 -6.68 6.40 8.21
C ARG A 79 -6.79 7.90 8.48
N CYS A 80 -6.28 8.38 9.61
CA CYS A 80 -6.26 9.80 9.96
C CYS A 80 -5.47 10.63 8.93
N ALA A 81 -4.31 10.14 8.47
CA ALA A 81 -3.52 10.80 7.44
C ALA A 81 -4.28 10.93 6.11
N GLY A 82 -5.01 9.86 5.71
CA GLY A 82 -5.85 9.88 4.52
C GLY A 82 -7.04 10.85 4.63
N ILE A 83 -7.69 10.93 5.79
CA ILE A 83 -8.75 11.91 6.05
C ILE A 83 -8.19 13.33 5.99
N ALA A 84 -7.07 13.58 6.67
CA ALA A 84 -6.41 14.89 6.68
C ALA A 84 -5.96 15.32 5.27
N TRP A 85 -5.45 14.37 4.47
CA TRP A 85 -5.17 14.62 3.05
C TRP A 85 -6.44 14.96 2.27
N GLY A 86 -7.54 14.27 2.55
CA GLY A 86 -8.85 14.53 1.94
C GLY A 86 -9.32 15.98 2.13
N ILE A 87 -9.05 16.55 3.30
CA ILE A 87 -9.41 17.94 3.68
C ILE A 87 -8.60 18.98 2.91
N LEU A 88 -7.37 18.66 2.49
CA LEU A 88 -6.55 19.60 1.70
C LEU A 88 -7.24 19.98 0.39
N THR A 89 -7.15 21.25 0.03
CA THR A 89 -7.57 21.77 -1.26
C THR A 89 -6.76 21.13 -2.39
N GLN A 90 -7.29 21.16 -3.61
CA GLN A 90 -6.57 20.63 -4.77
C GLN A 90 -5.26 21.36 -5.03
N ARG A 91 -5.20 22.67 -4.71
CA ARG A 91 -3.99 23.48 -4.79
C ARG A 91 -2.92 22.99 -3.81
N GLU A 92 -3.29 22.79 -2.55
CA GLU A 92 -2.35 22.29 -1.53
C GLU A 92 -1.83 20.90 -1.88
N LYS A 93 -2.69 20.00 -2.38
CA LYS A 93 -2.27 18.68 -2.87
C LYS A 93 -1.27 18.79 -4.03
N ALA A 94 -1.52 19.71 -4.97
CA ALA A 94 -0.60 19.97 -6.06
C ALA A 94 0.74 20.54 -5.57
N ASP A 95 0.77 21.34 -4.51
CA ASP A 95 2.00 21.87 -3.92
C ASP A 95 2.91 20.75 -3.39
N TRP A 96 2.32 19.76 -2.70
CA TRP A 96 3.05 18.55 -2.28
C TRP A 96 3.63 17.77 -3.46
N GLU A 97 2.84 17.54 -4.52
CA GLU A 97 3.32 16.84 -5.72
C GLU A 97 4.41 17.64 -6.46
N ARG A 98 4.26 18.96 -6.56
CA ARG A 98 5.26 19.84 -7.18
C ARG A 98 6.57 19.86 -6.39
N ALA A 99 6.51 19.88 -5.06
CA ALA A 99 7.70 19.86 -4.22
C ALA A 99 8.49 18.56 -4.39
N VAL A 100 7.80 17.42 -4.36
CA VAL A 100 8.40 16.11 -4.60
C VAL A 100 9.01 16.01 -6.00
N LYS A 101 8.29 16.48 -7.04
CA LYS A 101 8.79 16.48 -8.42
C LYS A 101 10.01 17.40 -8.59
N LYS A 102 9.98 18.61 -8.01
CA LYS A 102 11.08 19.59 -8.08
C LYS A 102 12.36 19.05 -7.44
N LEU A 103 12.23 18.33 -6.33
CA LEU A 103 13.35 17.69 -5.64
C LEU A 103 13.69 16.29 -6.17
N SER A 104 12.98 15.81 -7.21
CA SER A 104 13.15 14.46 -7.77
C SER A 104 13.07 13.33 -6.72
N LEU A 105 12.22 13.49 -5.70
CA LEU A 105 12.00 12.43 -4.70
C LEU A 105 11.21 11.31 -5.40
N GLY A 106 11.71 10.07 -5.37
CA GLY A 106 11.08 8.90 -6.02
C GLY A 106 9.78 8.42 -5.36
N ILE A 107 8.98 9.32 -4.82
CA ILE A 107 7.72 9.09 -4.12
C ILE A 107 6.65 10.04 -4.66
N THR A 108 5.41 9.96 -4.18
CA THR A 108 4.36 10.94 -4.49
C THR A 108 4.22 11.96 -3.35
N GLY A 109 3.58 13.09 -3.61
CA GLY A 109 3.19 14.07 -2.59
C GLY A 109 2.36 13.45 -1.47
N TYR A 110 1.41 12.57 -1.82
CA TYR A 110 0.62 11.82 -0.83
C TYR A 110 1.48 10.92 0.07
N ASN A 111 2.47 10.22 -0.50
CA ASN A 111 3.36 9.36 0.28
C ASN A 111 4.23 10.20 1.24
N LEU A 112 4.73 11.35 0.78
CA LEU A 112 5.48 12.27 1.63
C LEU A 112 4.61 12.82 2.77
N TRP A 113 3.39 13.28 2.48
CA TRP A 113 2.41 13.71 3.49
C TRP A 113 2.10 12.63 4.52
N THR A 114 1.82 11.42 4.06
CA THR A 114 1.50 10.32 4.96
C THR A 114 2.69 10.00 5.86
N PHE A 115 3.91 10.06 5.33
CA PHE A 115 5.13 9.85 6.10
C PHE A 115 5.35 10.92 7.17
N THR A 116 5.11 12.20 6.88
CA THR A 116 5.29 13.30 7.85
C THR A 116 4.34 13.17 9.03
N ILE A 117 3.07 12.81 8.77
CA ILE A 117 2.08 12.52 9.83
C ILE A 117 2.50 11.29 10.63
N HIS A 118 2.84 10.19 9.95
CA HIS A 118 3.12 8.92 10.62
C HIS A 118 4.36 9.00 11.52
N LYS A 119 5.39 9.74 11.11
CA LYS A 119 6.61 9.96 11.90
C LYS A 119 6.48 11.08 12.92
N LYS A 120 5.38 11.84 12.91
CA LYS A 120 5.22 13.07 13.70
C LYS A 120 6.43 14.00 13.56
N ASN A 121 7.06 14.01 12.39
CA ASN A 121 8.28 14.75 12.15
C ASN A 121 8.05 15.80 11.07
N LEU A 122 7.64 16.98 11.53
CA LEU A 122 7.41 18.14 10.66
C LEU A 122 8.70 18.73 10.09
N GLN A 123 9.87 18.40 10.66
CA GLN A 123 11.15 18.93 10.15
C GLN A 123 11.43 18.45 8.74
N ILE A 124 10.98 17.25 8.38
CA ILE A 124 11.14 16.72 7.02
C ILE A 124 10.28 17.51 6.04
N ALA A 125 9.05 17.83 6.41
CA ALA A 125 8.18 18.67 5.58
C ALA A 125 8.76 20.08 5.42
N ARG A 126 9.27 20.68 6.51
CA ARG A 126 9.93 21.99 6.49
C ARG A 126 11.21 21.99 5.65
N ALA A 127 12.01 20.94 5.73
CA ALA A 127 13.20 20.79 4.90
C ALA A 127 12.84 20.69 3.41
N VAL A 128 11.78 19.95 3.07
CA VAL A 128 11.26 19.87 1.69
C VAL A 128 10.72 21.23 1.23
N GLU A 129 9.94 21.93 2.06
CA GLU A 129 9.45 23.28 1.78
C GLU A 129 10.60 24.26 1.52
N ALA A 130 11.62 24.27 2.38
CA ALA A 130 12.80 25.12 2.23
C ALA A 130 13.60 24.79 0.96
N ALA A 131 13.86 23.51 0.67
CA ALA A 131 14.64 23.10 -0.49
C ALA A 131 13.87 23.29 -1.81
N SER A 132 12.55 23.08 -1.81
CA SER A 132 11.71 23.25 -3.00
C SER A 132 11.29 24.71 -3.21
N GLY A 133 11.29 25.54 -2.17
CA GLY A 133 10.73 26.89 -2.19
C GLY A 133 9.21 26.92 -2.45
N ILE A 134 8.51 25.80 -2.22
CA ILE A 134 7.06 25.68 -2.39
C ILE A 134 6.43 25.62 -1.00
N PRO A 135 5.48 26.51 -0.68
CA PRO A 135 4.85 26.52 0.63
C PRO A 135 4.00 25.25 0.81
N LEU A 136 4.20 24.54 1.91
CA LEU A 136 3.47 23.30 2.19
C LEU A 136 2.51 23.52 3.36
N LYS A 137 1.22 23.27 3.15
CA LYS A 137 0.25 23.25 4.25
C LYS A 137 0.62 22.11 5.19
N MET A 138 1.07 22.43 6.39
CA MET A 138 1.43 21.42 7.39
C MET A 138 0.19 20.85 8.07
N PRO A 139 0.16 19.56 8.42
CA PRO A 139 -0.90 19.00 9.25
C PRO A 139 -0.83 19.62 10.64
N ASP A 140 -1.98 19.99 11.20
CA ASP A 140 -2.09 20.34 12.61
C ASP A 140 -2.03 19.04 13.43
N VAL A 141 -0.82 18.54 13.59
CA VAL A 141 -0.54 17.46 14.54
C VAL A 141 -0.41 18.13 15.89
N GLY A 142 -1.51 18.11 16.65
CA GLY A 142 -1.48 18.47 18.07
C GLY A 142 -0.33 17.77 18.81
N PRO A 143 0.12 18.34 19.94
CA PRO A 143 1.31 17.89 20.66
C PRO A 143 1.36 16.38 20.95
#